data_AF-A0AAX3X3P9-F1
#
_entry.id   AF-A0AAX3X3P9-F1
#
_cell.length_a   1.000
_cell.length_b   1.000
_cell.length_c   1.000
_cell.angle_alpha   90.00
_cell.angle_beta   90.00
_cell.angle_gamma   90.00
#
_symmetry.space_group_name_H-M   'P 1'
#
loop_
_entity.id
_entity.type
_entity.pdbx_description
1 polymer ?
#
loop_
_entity_poly.entity_id
_entity_poly.type
_entity_poly.pdbx_seq_one_letter_code
_entity_poly.pdbx_strand_id
1 'polypeptide(L)'
;MDIKLTSKMILEKEFKKNFKGYNVEEVDSFLDEIIQDYETFEKVVAQLREENRQLREEIDSTPKRQPVASTAGTTNFDILKRLSNLEKHVFGSKLYE
;
A
#
# COMPACT_ATOMS: atom_id res chain seq x y z
N MET A 1 -17.34 -0.57 -6.74
CA MET A 1 -17.76 -0.06 -8.06
C MET A 1 -18.47 -1.18 -8.76
N ASP A 2 -19.68 -0.93 -9.24
CA ASP A 2 -20.44 -1.89 -10.04
C ASP A 2 -20.22 -1.55 -11.51
N ILE A 3 -19.37 -2.32 -12.19
CA ILE A 3 -19.01 -2.11 -13.60
C ILE A 3 -19.89 -3.03 -14.44
N LYS A 4 -20.72 -2.44 -15.31
CA LYS A 4 -21.76 -3.16 -16.07
C LYS A 4 -21.27 -3.73 -17.40
N LEU A 5 -20.15 -3.25 -17.92
CA LEU A 5 -19.62 -3.58 -19.23
C LEU A 5 -18.14 -3.92 -19.12
N THR A 6 -17.67 -4.83 -19.96
CA THR A 6 -16.25 -5.16 -20.12
C THR A 6 -15.87 -4.96 -21.59
N SER A 7 -14.59 -4.77 -21.89
CA SER A 7 -14.08 -4.64 -23.28
C SER A 7 -14.61 -5.78 -24.17
N LYS A 8 -14.57 -7.01 -23.64
CA LYS A 8 -15.11 -8.20 -24.32
C LYS A 8 -16.61 -8.10 -24.59
N MET A 9 -17.40 -7.67 -23.61
CA MET A 9 -18.85 -7.52 -23.78
C MET A 9 -19.22 -6.45 -24.80
N ILE A 10 -18.40 -5.41 -24.94
CA ILE A 10 -18.62 -4.35 -25.95
C ILE A 10 -18.28 -4.90 -27.34
N LEU A 11 -17.17 -5.62 -27.48
CA LEU A 11 -16.76 -6.25 -28.75
C LEU A 11 -17.78 -7.28 -29.25
N GLU A 12 -18.32 -8.11 -28.36
CA GLU A 12 -19.30 -9.16 -28.70
C GLU A 12 -20.74 -8.60 -28.83
N LYS A 13 -20.93 -7.28 -28.67
CA LYS A 13 -22.27 -6.68 -28.67
C LYS A 13 -22.82 -6.54 -30.08
N GLU A 14 -23.83 -7.33 -30.39
CA GLU A 14 -24.62 -7.13 -31.61
C GLU A 14 -25.83 -6.20 -31.38
N PHE A 15 -26.00 -5.23 -32.27
CA PHE A 15 -27.15 -4.33 -32.30
C PHE A 15 -28.15 -4.73 -33.38
N LYS A 16 -29.44 -4.61 -33.07
CA LYS A 16 -30.51 -4.84 -34.05
C LYS A 16 -30.49 -3.72 -35.09
N LYS A 17 -30.48 -4.09 -36.38
CA LYS A 17 -30.56 -3.14 -37.49
C LYS A 17 -32.01 -2.74 -37.73
N ASN A 18 -32.28 -1.44 -37.76
CA ASN A 18 -33.58 -0.86 -38.08
C ASN A 18 -33.45 0.03 -39.33
N PHE A 19 -34.56 0.24 -40.05
CA PHE A 19 -34.59 1.03 -41.30
C PHE A 19 -34.09 2.48 -41.13
N LYS A 20 -34.21 3.04 -39.93
CA LYS A 20 -33.51 4.25 -39.49
C LYS A 20 -32.65 3.90 -38.29
N GLY A 21 -31.36 4.19 -38.39
CA GLY A 21 -30.38 3.95 -37.33
C GLY A 21 -29.09 4.71 -37.61
N TYR A 22 -28.16 4.62 -36.67
CA TYR A 22 -26.81 5.14 -36.86
C TYR A 22 -26.06 4.35 -37.93
N ASN A 23 -25.06 4.98 -38.54
CA ASN A 23 -24.16 4.29 -39.45
C ASN A 23 -23.36 3.25 -38.65
N VAL A 24 -23.37 2.00 -39.15
CA VAL A 24 -22.70 0.87 -38.50
C VAL A 24 -21.19 1.13 -38.39
N GLU A 25 -20.56 1.65 -39.44
CA GLU A 25 -19.10 1.89 -39.46
C GLU A 25 -18.68 2.97 -38.46
N GLU A 26 -19.49 4.04 -38.33
CA GLU A 26 -19.22 5.09 -37.33
C GLU A 26 -19.41 4.58 -35.90
N VAL A 27 -20.44 3.76 -35.68
CA VAL A 27 -20.66 3.13 -34.36
C VAL A 27 -19.53 2.17 -34.03
N ASP A 28 -19.13 1.30 -34.96
CA ASP A 28 -18.06 0.33 -34.75
C ASP A 28 -16.73 1.04 -34.44
N SER A 29 -16.36 2.07 -35.22
CA SER A 29 -15.16 2.87 -34.96
C SER A 29 -15.19 3.53 -33.58
N PHE A 30 -16.35 4.01 -33.14
CA PHE A 30 -16.50 4.60 -31.81
C PHE A 30 -16.45 3.55 -30.69
N LEU A 31 -16.99 2.35 -30.92
CA LEU A 31 -16.90 1.24 -29.98
C LEU A 31 -15.48 0.72 -29.84
N ASP A 32 -14.68 0.74 -30.92
CA ASP A 32 -13.26 0.40 -30.87
C ASP A 32 -12.47 1.36 -29.96
N GLU A 33 -12.73 2.67 -30.03
CA GLU A 33 -12.14 3.65 -29.12
C GLU A 33 -12.54 3.40 -27.67
N ILE A 34 -13.83 3.13 -27.41
CA ILE A 34 -14.31 2.80 -26.06
C ILE A 34 -13.66 1.52 -25.52
N ILE A 35 -13.48 0.50 -26.37
CA ILE A 35 -12.80 -0.75 -25.99
C ILE A 35 -11.36 -0.46 -25.55
N GLN A 36 -10.62 0.34 -26.32
CA GLN A 36 -9.25 0.75 -25.97
C GLN A 36 -9.18 1.50 -24.64
N ASP A 37 -10.13 2.40 -24.39
CA ASP A 37 -10.24 3.12 -23.13
C ASP A 37 -10.52 2.18 -21.96
N TYR A 38 -11.43 1.22 -22.11
CA TYR A 38 -11.73 0.23 -21.08
C TYR A 38 -10.50 -0.62 -20.73
N GLU A 39 -9.75 -1.08 -21.73
CA GLU A 39 -8.50 -1.82 -21.50
C GLU A 39 -7.45 -0.95 -20.78
N THR A 40 -7.38 0.33 -21.14
CA THR A 40 -6.48 1.29 -20.49
C THR A 40 -6.87 1.51 -19.02
N PHE A 41 -8.16 1.67 -18.74
CA PHE A 41 -8.66 1.78 -17.36
C PHE A 41 -8.38 0.52 -16.55
N GLU A 42 -8.56 -0.67 -17.12
CA GLU A 42 -8.24 -1.92 -16.44
C GLU A 42 -6.75 -2.00 -16.08
N LYS A 43 -5.85 -1.62 -17.00
CA LYS A 43 -4.40 -1.56 -16.75
C LYS A 43 -4.06 -0.57 -15.63
N VAL A 44 -4.61 0.64 -15.68
CA VAL A 44 -4.37 1.68 -14.67
C VAL A 44 -4.89 1.24 -13.30
N VAL A 45 -6.09 0.66 -13.24
CA VAL A 45 -6.65 0.15 -11.98
C VAL A 45 -5.81 -1.00 -11.43
N ALA A 46 -5.34 -1.92 -12.28
CA ALA A 46 -4.45 -3.00 -11.87
C ALA A 46 -3.13 -2.45 -11.29
N GLN A 47 -2.51 -1.48 -11.97
CA GLN A 47 -1.28 -0.82 -11.51
C GLN A 47 -1.49 -0.11 -10.17
N LEU A 48 -2.55 0.68 -10.03
CA LEU A 48 -2.85 1.39 -8.77
C LEU A 48 -3.14 0.43 -7.61
N ARG A 49 -3.81 -0.70 -7.88
CA ARG A 49 -4.05 -1.75 -6.87
C ARG A 49 -2.76 -2.42 -6.45
N GLU A 50 -1.87 -2.71 -7.39
CA GLU A 50 -0.55 -3.27 -7.13
C GLU A 50 0.30 -2.32 -6.28
N GLU A 51 0.40 -1.06 -6.68
CA GLU A 51 1.13 -0.02 -5.94
C GLU A 51 0.55 0.17 -4.52
N ASN A 52 -0.77 0.21 -4.38
CA ASN A 52 -1.41 0.26 -3.07
C ASN A 52 -1.08 -0.97 -2.22
N ARG A 53 -0.99 -2.16 -2.82
CA ARG A 53 -0.61 -3.37 -2.10
C ARG A 53 0.84 -3.27 -1.60
N GLN A 54 1.76 -2.89 -2.47
CA GLN A 54 3.18 -2.72 -2.13
C GLN A 54 3.39 -1.67 -1.03
N LEU A 55 2.75 -0.50 -1.15
CA LEU A 55 2.82 0.56 -0.13
C LEU A 55 2.25 0.11 1.22
N ARG A 56 1.17 -0.70 1.22
CA ARG A 56 0.59 -1.25 2.45
C ARG A 56 1.52 -2.28 3.10
N GLU A 57 2.18 -3.11 2.31
CA GLU A 57 3.19 -4.06 2.78
C GLU A 57 4.43 -3.33 3.34
N GLU A 58 4.87 -2.23 2.71
CA GLU A 58 5.96 -1.39 3.21
C GLU A 58 5.61 -0.73 4.56
N ILE A 59 4.37 -0.23 4.70
CA ILE A 59 3.89 0.35 5.96
C ILE A 59 3.84 -0.70 7.08
N ASP A 60 3.44 -1.93 6.78
CA ASP A 60 3.32 -3.00 7.78
C ASP A 60 4.69 -3.63 8.13
N SER A 61 5.60 -3.71 7.16
CA SER A 61 6.98 -4.19 7.36
C SER A 61 7.91 -3.15 7.98
N THR A 62 7.59 -1.86 7.86
CA THR A 62 8.25 -0.82 8.65
C THR A 62 7.79 -1.00 10.09
N PRO A 63 8.67 -1.40 11.04
CA PRO A 63 8.28 -1.49 12.43
C PRO A 63 7.77 -0.11 12.82
N LYS A 64 6.48 0.00 13.16
CA LYS A 64 5.91 1.20 13.77
C LYS A 64 6.89 1.59 14.85
N ARG A 65 7.64 2.67 14.62
CA ARG A 65 8.42 3.31 15.67
C ARG A 65 7.37 3.63 16.71
N GLN A 66 7.31 2.80 17.74
CA GLN A 66 6.53 3.11 18.93
C GLN A 66 6.90 4.56 19.24
N PRO A 67 5.92 5.46 19.49
CA PRO A 67 6.27 6.70 20.12
C PRO A 67 7.11 6.28 21.31
N VAL A 68 8.36 6.77 21.38
CA VAL A 68 9.31 6.48 22.45
C VAL A 68 8.76 7.07 23.75
N ALA A 69 7.66 6.52 24.23
CA ALA A 69 7.19 6.67 25.56
C ALA A 69 8.15 5.85 26.41
N SER A 70 9.10 6.55 27.03
CA SER A 70 9.81 6.11 28.23
C SER A 70 10.77 4.91 28.12
N THR A 71 11.56 4.77 27.06
CA THR A 71 12.80 3.96 27.14
C THR A 71 13.91 4.63 27.96
N ALA A 72 13.76 5.92 28.28
CA ALA A 72 14.66 6.63 29.19
C ALA A 72 14.63 6.02 30.60
N GLY A 73 13.48 5.55 31.11
CA GLY A 73 13.37 5.01 32.48
C GLY A 73 14.14 3.71 32.68
N THR A 74 14.00 2.75 31.76
CA THR A 74 14.70 1.45 31.80
C THR A 74 16.18 1.61 31.53
N THR A 75 16.57 2.43 30.55
CA THR A 75 17.99 2.68 30.24
C THR A 75 18.66 3.43 31.40
N ASN A 76 17.99 4.40 32.01
CA ASN A 76 18.52 5.11 33.18
C ASN A 76 18.69 4.16 34.37
N PHE A 77 17.76 3.23 34.60
CA PHE A 77 17.90 2.22 35.64
C PHE A 77 19.09 1.27 35.39
N ASP A 78 19.26 0.80 34.16
CA ASP A 78 20.39 -0.08 33.80
C ASP A 78 21.74 0.64 33.87
N ILE A 79 21.78 1.92 33.48
CA ILE A 79 22.95 2.79 33.65
C ILE A 79 23.29 2.94 35.13
N LEU A 80 22.31 3.26 35.99
CA LEU A 80 22.52 3.43 37.44
C LEU A 80 22.97 2.12 38.10
N LYS A 81 22.41 0.97 37.70
CA LYS A 81 22.80 -0.35 38.22
C LYS A 81 24.24 -0.70 37.81
N ARG A 82 24.64 -0.38 36.58
CA ARG A 82 26.01 -0.60 36.09
C ARG A 82 27.02 0.32 36.80
N LEU A 83 26.66 1.60 37.00
CA LEU A 83 27.44 2.55 37.80
C LEU A 83 27.61 2.06 39.25
N SER A 84 26.53 1.65 39.92
CA SER A 84 26.60 1.11 41.28
C SER A 84 27.50 -0.13 41.40
N ASN A 85 27.45 -1.03 40.43
CA ASN A 85 28.34 -2.20 40.38
C ASN A 85 29.81 -1.81 40.17
N LEU A 86 30.08 -0.82 39.32
CA LEU A 86 31.42 -0.27 39.11
C LEU A 86 31.94 0.42 40.38
N GLU A 87 31.12 1.23 41.06
CA GLU A 87 31.48 1.86 42.33
C GLU A 87 31.79 0.82 43.40
N LYS A 88 30.96 -0.23 43.53
CA LYS A 88 31.23 -1.32 44.47
C LYS A 88 32.53 -2.06 44.13
N HIS A 89 32.87 -2.21 42.86
CA HIS A 89 34.10 -2.89 42.45
C HIS A 89 35.35 -2.02 42.65
N VAL A 90 35.25 -0.72 42.39
CA VAL A 90 36.36 0.25 42.46
C VAL A 90 36.58 0.76 43.89
N PHE A 91 35.51 0.93 44.67
CA PHE A 91 35.54 1.47 46.03
C PHE A 91 35.20 0.46 47.12
N GLY A 92 34.77 -0.77 46.78
CA GLY A 92 34.46 -1.80 47.77
C GLY A 92 35.66 -2.23 48.61
N SER A 93 36.88 -2.04 48.11
CA SER A 93 38.13 -2.23 48.87
C SER A 93 38.57 -1.02 49.69
N LYS A 94 37.91 0.15 49.56
CA LYS A 94 38.19 1.37 50.34
C LYS A 94 37.15 1.69 51.42
N LEU A 95 36.04 0.94 51.48
CA LEU A 95 34.99 1.11 52.49
C LEU A 95 35.15 0.18 53.71
N TYR A 96 36.18 -0.68 53.70
CA TYR A 96 36.48 -1.64 54.78
C TYR A 96 37.93 -1.55 55.29
N GLU A 97 38.64 -0.45 55.03
CA GLU A 97 39.81 -0.03 55.83
C GLU A 97 39.45 1.15 56.71
#